data_AF-X0ZHU6-F1
#
_entry.id   AF-X0ZHU6-F1
#
_cell.length_a   1.000
_cell.length_b   1.000
_cell.length_c   1.000
_cell.angle_alpha   90.00
_cell.angle_beta   90.00
_cell.angle_gamma   90.00
#
_symmetry.space_group_name_H-M   'P 1'
#
loop_
_entity.id
_entity.type
_entity.pdbx_description
1 polymer ?
#
loop_
_entity_poly.entity_id
_entity_poly.type
_entity_poly.pdbx_seq_one_letter_code
_entity_poly.pdbx_strand_id
1 'polypeptide(L)'
;AGFIIMVGFPQILINIFTNDPDLIEKGAMPLRLIASLTPLWAFPILGGTFFQAIGKARPALVITLSRNIIFFIPAIFILPIFFGLTGVWISWPVVDFLSFLIVGIFLIREIRIINKNIEIEKIKT
;
A
#
# COMPACT_ATOMS: atom_id res chain seq x y z
N ALA A 1 -10.60 -16.01 -4.99
CA ALA A 1 -11.31 -15.96 -6.28
C ALA A 1 -11.07 -14.64 -7.03
N GLY A 2 -11.40 -13.47 -6.46
CA GLY A 2 -11.30 -12.17 -7.14
C GLY A 2 -9.93 -11.81 -7.74
N PHE A 3 -8.83 -12.00 -6.99
CA PHE A 3 -7.47 -11.74 -7.47
C PHE A 3 -7.12 -12.49 -8.76
N ILE A 4 -7.42 -13.80 -8.80
CA ILE A 4 -7.10 -14.67 -9.94
C ILE A 4 -7.88 -14.22 -11.19
N ILE A 5 -9.14 -13.82 -11.02
CA ILE A 5 -10.00 -13.34 -12.11
C ILE A 5 -9.48 -12.01 -12.66
N MET A 6 -9.10 -11.07 -11.79
CA MET A 6 -8.60 -9.74 -12.19
C MET A 6 -7.23 -9.81 -12.88
N VAL A 7 -6.34 -10.71 -12.46
CA VAL A 7 -5.03 -10.89 -13.09
C VAL A 7 -5.13 -11.69 -14.40
N GLY A 8 -5.92 -12.76 -14.41
CA GLY A 8 -6.02 -13.70 -15.53
C GLY A 8 -6.86 -13.18 -16.69
N PHE A 9 -7.97 -12.48 -16.41
CA PHE A 9 -8.94 -12.07 -17.44
C PHE A 9 -9.37 -10.60 -17.32
N PRO A 10 -8.42 -9.63 -17.30
CA PRO A 10 -8.76 -8.22 -17.12
C PRO A 10 -9.58 -7.65 -18.29
N GLN A 11 -9.32 -8.09 -19.52
CA GLN A 11 -10.05 -7.62 -20.71
C GLN A 11 -11.53 -8.02 -20.66
N ILE A 12 -11.84 -9.23 -20.19
CA ILE A 12 -13.23 -9.71 -20.06
C ILE A 12 -13.98 -8.83 -19.06
N LEU A 13 -13.34 -8.48 -17.94
CA LEU A 13 -13.95 -7.61 -16.93
C LEU A 13 -14.22 -6.21 -17.46
N ILE A 14 -13.29 -5.63 -18.23
CA ILE A 14 -13.45 -4.28 -18.78
C ILE A 14 -14.51 -4.26 -19.89
N ASN A 15 -14.60 -5.34 -20.68
CA ASN A 15 -15.57 -5.47 -21.76
C ASN A 15 -17.04 -5.41 -21.28
N ILE A 16 -17.31 -5.82 -20.02
CA ILE A 16 -18.64 -5.69 -19.40
C ILE A 16 -19.09 -4.22 -19.30
N PHE A 17 -18.14 -3.28 -19.16
CA PHE A 17 -18.41 -1.87 -18.97
C PHE A 17 -18.23 -1.03 -20.22
N THR A 18 -17.45 -1.48 -21.20
CA THR A 18 -17.20 -0.75 -22.45
C THR A 18 -16.88 -1.67 -23.62
N ASN A 19 -17.31 -1.27 -24.81
CA ASN A 19 -16.97 -1.94 -26.07
C ASN A 19 -15.85 -1.21 -26.85
N ASP A 20 -15.30 -0.13 -26.30
CA ASP A 20 -14.22 0.62 -26.94
C ASP A 20 -12.90 -0.18 -26.82
N PRO A 21 -12.31 -0.64 -27.94
CA PRO A 21 -11.11 -1.45 -27.93
C PRO A 21 -9.91 -0.71 -27.32
N ASP A 22 -9.84 0.60 -27.47
CA ASP A 22 -8.72 1.42 -27.00
C ASP A 22 -8.74 1.52 -25.45
N LEU A 23 -9.94 1.57 -24.87
CA LEU A 23 -10.16 1.51 -23.41
C LEU A 23 -9.91 0.11 -22.84
N ILE A 24 -10.29 -0.95 -23.54
CA ILE A 24 -10.06 -2.33 -23.11
C ILE A 24 -8.56 -2.61 -23.05
N GLU A 25 -7.80 -2.20 -24.06
CA GLU A 25 -6.36 -2.40 -24.12
C GLU A 25 -5.64 -1.59 -23.01
N LYS A 26 -5.97 -0.29 -22.89
CA LYS A 26 -5.35 0.61 -21.90
C LYS A 26 -5.76 0.28 -20.46
N GLY A 27 -6.95 -0.26 -20.24
CA GLY A 27 -7.45 -0.62 -18.90
C GLY A 27 -6.91 -1.95 -18.37
N ALA A 28 -6.44 -2.85 -19.25
CA ALA A 28 -5.98 -4.17 -18.85
C ALA A 28 -4.70 -4.13 -17.98
N MET A 29 -3.77 -3.24 -18.32
CA MET A 29 -2.51 -3.07 -17.59
C MET A 29 -2.73 -2.54 -16.16
N PRO A 30 -3.49 -1.45 -15.94
CA PRO A 30 -3.88 -0.98 -14.61
C PRO A 30 -4.55 -2.03 -13.75
N LEU A 31 -5.46 -2.81 -14.34
CA LEU A 31 -6.25 -3.80 -13.60
C LEU A 31 -5.36 -4.93 -13.08
N ARG A 32 -4.39 -5.39 -13.89
CA ARG A 32 -3.35 -6.34 -13.46
C ARG A 32 -2.48 -5.74 -12.36
N LEU A 33 -2.03 -4.50 -12.55
CA LEU A 33 -1.15 -3.80 -11.60
C LEU A 33 -1.80 -3.72 -10.22
N ILE A 34 -3.02 -3.22 -10.14
CA ILE A 34 -3.78 -3.08 -8.88
C ILE A 34 -4.00 -4.45 -8.24
N ALA A 35 -4.43 -5.44 -9.03
CA ALA A 35 -4.65 -6.78 -8.52
C ALA A 35 -3.37 -7.37 -7.92
N SER A 36 -2.23 -7.29 -8.61
CA SER A 36 -0.93 -7.78 -8.14
C SER A 36 -0.44 -7.09 -6.85
N LEU A 37 -0.83 -5.85 -6.60
CA LEU A 37 -0.40 -5.07 -5.43
C LEU A 37 -1.27 -5.29 -4.18
N THR A 38 -2.43 -5.92 -4.33
CA THR A 38 -3.35 -6.21 -3.22
C THR A 38 -2.67 -6.80 -1.97
N PRO A 39 -1.71 -7.76 -2.06
CA PRO A 39 -1.03 -8.30 -0.88
C PRO A 39 -0.14 -7.26 -0.19
N LEU A 40 0.53 -6.41 -0.95
CA LEU A 40 1.40 -5.36 -0.40
C LEU A 40 0.59 -4.30 0.35
N TRP A 41 -0.63 -4.06 -0.09
CA TRP A 41 -1.58 -3.13 0.52
C TRP A 41 -1.97 -3.49 1.95
N ALA A 42 -1.94 -4.78 2.30
CA ALA A 42 -2.32 -5.25 3.63
C ALA A 42 -1.33 -4.80 4.71
N PHE A 43 -0.05 -4.64 4.38
CA PHE A 43 0.99 -4.38 5.36
C PHE A 43 0.83 -3.02 6.08
N PRO A 44 0.67 -1.89 5.36
CA PRO A 44 0.47 -0.60 6.02
C PRO A 44 -0.83 -0.52 6.83
N ILE A 45 -1.87 -1.21 6.39
CA ILE A 45 -3.14 -1.31 7.13
C ILE A 45 -2.92 -2.04 8.45
N LEU A 46 -2.28 -3.22 8.41
CA LEU A 46 -1.97 -4.01 9.60
C LEU A 46 -1.00 -3.27 10.54
N GLY A 47 -0.01 -2.56 10.00
CA GLY A 47 0.87 -1.73 10.81
C GLY A 47 0.11 -0.61 11.53
N GLY A 48 -0.77 0.09 10.82
CA GLY A 48 -1.62 1.12 11.41
C GLY A 48 -2.54 0.59 12.50
N THR A 49 -3.19 -0.56 12.28
CA THR A 49 -4.06 -1.19 13.30
C THR A 49 -3.27 -1.74 14.48
N PHE A 50 -2.07 -2.29 14.25
CA PHE A 50 -1.16 -2.72 15.33
C PHE A 50 -0.81 -1.55 16.26
N PHE A 51 -0.36 -0.42 15.70
CA PHE A 51 -0.01 0.75 16.51
C PHE A 51 -1.22 1.35 17.24
N GLN A 52 -2.42 1.27 16.65
CA GLN A 52 -3.66 1.64 17.34
C GLN A 52 -3.97 0.69 18.51
N ALA A 53 -3.81 -0.62 18.31
CA ALA A 53 -4.10 -1.64 19.33
C ALA A 53 -3.19 -1.55 20.56
N ILE A 54 -1.92 -1.18 20.39
CA ILE A 54 -0.97 -0.98 21.50
C ILE A 54 -1.07 0.44 22.12
N GLY A 55 -2.09 1.22 21.77
CA GLY A 55 -2.34 2.56 22.32
C GLY A 55 -1.42 3.67 21.78
N LYS A 56 -0.64 3.41 20.72
CA LYS A 56 0.28 4.38 20.12
C LYS A 56 -0.36 5.11 18.93
N ALA A 57 -1.16 6.13 19.24
CA ALA A 57 -1.88 6.91 18.23
C ALA A 57 -0.96 7.66 17.23
N ARG A 58 0.17 8.22 17.70
CA ARG A 58 1.08 9.00 16.84
C ARG A 58 1.66 8.20 15.67
N PRO A 59 2.34 7.05 15.87
CA PRO A 59 2.87 6.27 14.75
C PRO A 59 1.77 5.74 13.82
N ALA A 60 0.61 5.37 14.36
CA ALA A 60 -0.54 4.98 13.54
C ALA A 60 -1.00 6.12 12.60
N LEU A 61 -1.15 7.33 13.13
CA LEU A 61 -1.52 8.51 12.34
C LEU A 61 -0.49 8.82 11.27
N VAL A 62 0.80 8.78 11.61
CA VAL A 62 1.89 9.02 10.66
C VAL A 62 1.85 8.00 9.53
N ILE A 63 1.64 6.71 9.81
CA ILE A 63 1.51 5.66 8.78
C ILE A 63 0.34 5.97 7.85
N THR A 64 -0.85 6.26 8.39
CA THR A 64 -2.04 6.52 7.58
C THR A 64 -1.93 7.79 6.74
N LEU A 65 -1.42 8.88 7.31
CA LEU A 65 -1.24 10.15 6.62
C LEU A 65 -0.12 10.06 5.58
N SER A 66 0.96 9.34 5.87
CA SER A 66 2.06 9.15 4.93
C SER A 66 1.56 8.50 3.64
N ARG A 67 0.77 7.43 3.79
CA ARG A 67 0.20 6.71 2.65
C ARG A 67 -0.82 7.56 1.87
N ASN A 68 -1.84 8.08 2.55
CA ASN A 68 -2.97 8.70 1.85
C ASN A 68 -2.72 10.13 1.37
N ILE A 69 -1.82 10.88 2.02
CA ILE A 69 -1.63 12.31 1.75
C ILE A 69 -0.18 12.57 1.34
N ILE A 70 0.78 12.30 2.22
CA ILE A 70 2.18 12.75 2.04
C ILE A 70 2.82 12.12 0.81
N PHE A 71 2.55 10.84 0.54
CA PHE A 71 3.10 10.13 -0.61
C PHE A 71 2.15 10.14 -1.79
N PHE A 72 0.86 9.89 -1.56
CA PHE A 72 -0.09 9.74 -2.66
C PHE A 72 -0.30 11.03 -3.44
N ILE A 73 -0.49 12.17 -2.76
CA ILE A 73 -0.74 13.44 -3.44
C ILE A 73 0.45 13.83 -4.33
N PRO A 74 1.70 13.88 -3.85
CA PRO A 74 2.82 14.18 -4.74
C PRO A 74 2.99 13.15 -5.85
N ALA A 75 2.83 11.86 -5.55
CA ALA A 75 3.01 10.81 -6.55
C ALA A 75 2.00 10.91 -7.71
N ILE A 76 0.72 11.17 -7.41
CA ILE A 76 -0.32 11.28 -8.45
C ILE A 76 -0.15 12.55 -9.31
N PHE A 77 0.49 13.60 -8.81
CA PHE A 77 0.76 14.80 -9.61
C PHE A 77 2.08 14.71 -10.38
N ILE A 78 3.11 14.10 -9.81
CA ILE A 78 4.46 14.08 -10.37
C ILE A 78 4.63 12.97 -11.40
N LEU A 79 4.19 11.74 -11.11
CA LEU A 79 4.44 10.60 -11.99
C LEU A 79 3.76 10.70 -13.37
N PRO A 80 2.55 11.24 -13.51
CA PRO A 80 1.94 11.40 -14.83
C PRO A 80 2.69 12.36 -15.75
N ILE A 81 3.48 13.29 -15.20
CA ILE A 81 4.30 14.22 -16.00
C ILE A 81 5.36 13.44 -16.79
N PHE A 82 5.87 12.34 -16.23
CA PHE A 82 6.92 11.52 -16.85
C PHE A 82 6.37 10.31 -17.63
N PHE A 83 5.27 9.72 -17.15
CA PHE A 83 4.75 8.44 -17.66
C PHE A 83 3.32 8.51 -18.22
N GLY A 84 2.73 9.71 -18.32
CA GLY A 84 1.36 9.91 -18.81
C GLY A 84 0.32 9.16 -17.98
N LEU A 85 -0.65 8.52 -18.64
CA LEU A 85 -1.70 7.74 -17.98
C LEU A 85 -1.12 6.62 -17.11
N THR A 86 -0.06 5.96 -17.56
CA THR A 86 0.64 4.91 -16.82
C THR A 86 1.21 5.44 -15.50
N GLY A 87 1.65 6.70 -15.46
CA GLY A 87 2.14 7.35 -14.24
C GLY A 87 1.08 7.47 -13.14
N VAL A 88 -0.19 7.68 -13.53
CA VAL A 88 -1.32 7.70 -12.59
C VAL A 88 -1.45 6.34 -11.90
N TRP A 89 -1.37 5.26 -12.66
CA TRP A 89 -1.50 3.90 -12.12
C TRP A 89 -0.28 3.47 -11.31
N ILE A 90 0.93 3.84 -11.73
CA ILE A 90 2.18 3.53 -11.01
C ILE A 90 2.29 4.30 -9.68
N SER A 91 1.57 5.42 -9.52
CA SER A 91 1.56 6.14 -8.24
C SER A 91 1.15 5.27 -7.05
N TRP A 92 0.17 4.38 -7.24
CA TRP A 92 -0.33 3.46 -6.22
C TRP A 92 0.76 2.51 -5.69
N PRO A 93 1.42 1.69 -6.54
CA PRO A 93 2.51 0.82 -6.10
C PRO A 93 3.66 1.57 -5.43
N VAL A 94 4.03 2.74 -5.95
CA VAL A 94 5.13 3.54 -5.39
C VAL A 94 4.79 3.99 -3.97
N VAL A 95 3.57 4.47 -3.77
CA VAL A 95 3.08 4.92 -2.47
C VAL A 95 2.98 3.77 -1.49
N ASP A 96 2.47 2.63 -1.93
CA ASP A 96 2.34 1.45 -1.08
C ASP A 96 3.71 0.90 -0.68
N PHE A 97 4.69 0.90 -1.59
CA PHE A 97 6.07 0.51 -1.29
C PHE A 97 6.73 1.46 -0.28
N LEU A 98 6.62 2.78 -0.47
CA LEU A 98 7.15 3.77 0.48
C LEU A 98 6.49 3.63 1.87
N SER A 99 5.18 3.39 1.89
CA SER A 99 4.42 3.19 3.12
C SER A 99 4.82 1.91 3.84
N PHE A 100 5.05 0.82 3.09
CA PHE A 100 5.59 -0.43 3.61
C PHE A 100 6.94 -0.22 4.32
N LEU A 101 7.85 0.57 3.73
CA LEU A 101 9.13 0.90 4.34
C LEU A 101 8.97 1.66 5.66
N ILE A 102 8.11 2.68 5.70
CA ILE A 102 7.83 3.44 6.94
C ILE A 102 7.30 2.51 8.04
N VAL A 103 6.33 1.67 7.70
CA VAL A 103 5.72 0.73 8.65
C VAL A 103 6.78 -0.23 9.18
N GLY A 104 7.62 -0.78 8.30
CA GLY A 104 8.72 -1.67 8.68
C GLY A 104 9.69 -1.01 9.66
N ILE A 105 10.09 0.24 9.41
CA ILE A 105 10.98 1.00 10.30
C ILE A 105 10.35 1.19 11.69
N PHE A 106 9.08 1.63 11.74
CA PHE A 106 8.39 1.83 13.02
C PHE A 106 8.20 0.51 13.78
N LEU A 107 7.83 -0.55 13.08
CA LEU A 107 7.57 -1.86 13.67
C LEU A 107 8.85 -2.49 14.24
N ILE A 108 9.96 -2.44 13.50
CA ILE A 108 11.27 -2.93 13.99
C ILE A 108 11.72 -2.14 15.22
N ARG A 109 11.56 -0.81 15.21
CA ARG A 109 11.90 0.04 16.35
C ARG A 109 11.04 -0.31 17.57
N GLU A 110 9.76 -0.53 17.37
CA GLU A 110 8.81 -0.87 18.43
C GLU A 110 9.12 -2.22 19.07
N ILE A 111 9.38 -3.25 18.26
CA ILE A 111 9.74 -4.59 18.74
C ILE A 111 11.03 -4.54 19.57
N ARG A 112 12.03 -3.77 19.17
CA ARG A 112 13.27 -3.61 19.96
C ARG A 112 13.01 -2.97 21.33
N ILE A 113 12.11 -1.99 21.41
CA ILE A 113 11.74 -1.34 22.67
C ILE A 113 11.02 -2.35 23.58
N ILE A 114 10.06 -3.10 23.02
CA ILE A 114 9.32 -4.13 23.76
C ILE A 114 10.28 -5.19 24.32
N ASN A 115 11.18 -5.73 23.49
CA ASN A 115 12.15 -6.75 23.93
C ASN A 115 13.06 -6.24 25.04
N LYS A 116 13.55 -4.99 24.94
CA LYS A 116 14.39 -4.38 25.98
C LYS A 116 13.64 -4.23 27.30
N ASN A 117 12.36 -3.86 27.26
CA ASN A 117 11.54 -3.74 28.47
C ASN A 117 11.33 -5.10 29.13
N ILE A 118 11.09 -6.15 28.34
CA ILE A 118 10.95 -7.53 28.84
C ILE A 118 12.26 -8.01 29.52
N GLU A 119 13.43 -7.70 28.94
CA GLU A 119 14.71 -8.04 29.56
C GLU A 119 14.93 -7.33 30.90
N ILE A 120 14.59 -6.03 30.99
CA ILE A 120 14.71 -5.26 32.23
C ILE A 120 13.79 -5.82 33.33
N GLU A 121 12.59 -6.27 32.95
CA GLU A 121 11.62 -6.84 33.89
C GLU A 121 12.09 -8.20 34.45
N LYS A 122 12.71 -9.04 33.61
CA LYS A 122 13.35 -10.29 34.03
C LYS A 122 14.52 -10.09 35.00
N ILE A 123 15.30 -9.02 34.85
CA ILE A 123 16.43 -8.74 35.75
C ILE A 123 15.96 -8.28 37.14
N LYS A 124 14.75 -7.71 37.24
CA LYS A 124 14.18 -7.22 38.50
C LYS A 124 13.47 -8.28 39.35
N THR A 125 13.23 -9.47 38.79
CA THR A 125 12.54 -10.60 39.45
C THR A 125 13.57 -11.62 39.93
#